data_AF-A0A7V4E631-F1
#
_entry.id   AF-A0A7V4E631-F1
#
_cell.length_a   1.000
_cell.length_b   1.000
_cell.length_c   1.000
_cell.angle_alpha   90.00
_cell.angle_beta   90.00
_cell.angle_gamma   90.00
#
_symmetry.space_group_name_H-M   'P 1'
#
loop_
_entity.id
_entity.type
_entity.pdbx_description
1 polymer ?
#
loop_
_entity_poly.entity_id
_entity_poly.type
_entity_poly.pdbx_seq_one_letter_code
_entity_poly.pdbx_strand_id
1 'polypeptide(L)'
;MRTAEIREKYLAFFESKGHLRLPSFSLIPENDPSLLFTSAGMAPLKPYFLGAKPIFGGKEWRRVTTCQKCLRVGDIENVGRTGRHNTFFEMLGNFSFGDYFKKEAILWAWEFLTDPKWLGLDPERLWVTVYEDDDEAYAIWRDLVGVPEERIGRFGEEENYWPGGAITHGPNGPSGPCSEIFYDRGPAFGTPDETGPNTGSGDRFVEIWNLVFTQYDRQGPIPGPGILKPLPQKNIDTGMGLYRVAAILQDVEDFYRTDTFYPIIERVALYSGKPYQGKASVSHRVIADHIRAVVAALSDGVVFANTGRGYVIRRLLRRALRHGYLLGLQEPFLHRLAPVVAEVLGDFYPEMRENLPAVERQIRLEEERFLETLEGGLKRLDALLSGLKPGEVLPGWAAFRLYDTYGFPLDLTVEIAAERGFGVDTEGFQKAMEEQQERSRAAMAFEREIFKKSA
;
A
#
# COMPACT_ATOMS: atom_id res chain seq x y z
N MET A 1 -8.95 1.32 21.89
CA MET A 1 -7.88 2.35 21.85
C MET A 1 -7.99 3.14 20.54
N ARG A 2 -7.87 4.48 20.55
CA ARG A 2 -7.95 5.27 19.28
C ARG A 2 -6.69 5.05 18.43
N THR A 3 -6.79 5.14 17.11
CA THR A 3 -5.64 4.92 16.20
C THR A 3 -4.47 5.87 16.49
N ALA A 4 -4.78 7.13 16.81
CA ALA A 4 -3.75 8.11 17.18
C ALA A 4 -3.00 7.75 18.48
N GLU A 5 -3.69 7.14 19.44
CA GLU A 5 -3.07 6.67 20.68
C GLU A 5 -2.15 5.48 20.45
N ILE A 6 -2.55 4.53 19.58
CA ILE A 6 -1.70 3.40 19.18
C ILE A 6 -0.39 3.90 18.56
N ARG A 7 -0.50 4.86 17.63
CA ARG A 7 0.64 5.50 16.97
C ARG A 7 1.57 6.15 17.99
N GLU A 8 1.02 6.94 18.92
CA GLU A 8 1.83 7.63 19.93
C GLU A 8 2.50 6.63 20.88
N LYS A 9 1.78 5.62 21.37
CA LYS A 9 2.35 4.59 22.25
C LYS A 9 3.52 3.86 21.59
N TYR A 10 3.41 3.54 20.29
CA TYR A 10 4.50 2.90 19.55
C TYR A 10 5.76 3.77 19.51
N LEU A 11 5.59 5.04 19.11
CA LEU A 11 6.72 5.95 18.95
C LEU A 11 7.37 6.24 20.30
N ALA A 12 6.56 6.51 21.33
CA ALA A 12 7.05 6.74 22.70
C ALA A 12 7.73 5.49 23.30
N PHE A 13 7.24 4.29 22.98
CA PHE A 13 7.88 3.04 23.40
C PHE A 13 9.32 2.96 22.87
N PHE A 14 9.52 3.15 21.56
CA PHE A 14 10.85 3.08 20.98
C PHE A 14 11.74 4.27 21.35
N GLU A 15 11.19 5.46 21.56
CA GLU A 15 11.93 6.58 22.17
C GLU A 15 12.49 6.18 23.54
N SER A 16 11.70 5.46 24.36
CA SER A 16 12.16 4.94 25.66
C SER A 16 13.27 3.87 25.55
N LYS A 17 13.44 3.25 24.38
CA LYS A 17 14.53 2.30 24.07
C LYS A 17 15.73 2.98 23.39
N GLY A 18 15.72 4.31 23.33
CA GLY A 18 16.81 5.12 22.78
C GLY A 18 16.76 5.27 21.27
N HIS A 19 15.59 5.13 20.64
CA HIS A 19 15.42 5.44 19.21
C HIS A 19 15.17 6.93 19.02
N LEU A 20 15.74 7.49 17.96
CA LEU A 20 15.36 8.81 17.49
C LEU A 20 14.02 8.73 16.76
N ARG A 21 13.01 9.43 17.26
CA ARG A 21 11.75 9.61 16.53
C ARG A 21 11.94 10.57 15.37
N LEU A 22 11.69 10.09 14.15
CA LEU A 22 11.66 10.94 12.96
C LEU A 22 10.21 11.13 12.48
N PRO A 23 9.91 12.27 11.82
CA PRO A 23 8.66 12.40 11.09
C PRO A 23 8.58 11.37 9.97
N SER A 24 7.37 11.15 9.44
CA SER A 24 7.22 10.39 8.19
C SER A 24 7.96 11.10 7.06
N PHE A 25 8.62 10.32 6.22
CA PHE A 25 9.15 10.81 4.96
C PHE A 25 8.02 10.98 3.93
N SER A 26 8.30 11.73 2.88
CA SER A 26 7.36 11.94 1.76
C SER A 26 7.00 10.61 1.06
N LEU A 27 5.79 10.54 0.51
CA LEU A 27 5.40 9.49 -0.44
C LEU A 27 6.18 9.56 -1.75
N ILE A 28 6.80 10.71 -2.06
CA ILE A 28 7.70 10.88 -3.20
C ILE A 28 9.13 10.56 -2.73
N PRO A 29 9.73 9.43 -3.17
CA PRO A 29 11.08 9.07 -2.77
C PRO A 29 12.10 10.12 -3.22
N GLU A 30 12.98 10.52 -2.30
CA GLU A 30 14.13 11.35 -2.61
C GLU A 30 15.27 10.47 -3.13
N ASN A 31 15.80 10.80 -4.31
CA ASN A 31 17.01 10.17 -4.88
C ASN A 31 16.94 8.65 -5.14
N ASP A 32 15.74 8.04 -5.20
CA ASP A 32 15.57 6.65 -5.64
C ASP A 32 14.70 6.59 -6.92
N PRO A 33 15.31 6.51 -8.12
CA PRO A 33 14.56 6.44 -9.38
C PRO A 33 13.87 5.09 -9.59
N SER A 34 14.18 4.06 -8.79
CA SER A 34 13.55 2.74 -8.88
C SER A 34 12.19 2.67 -8.18
N LEU A 35 11.88 3.63 -7.30
CA LEU A 35 10.64 3.66 -6.53
C LEU A 35 9.66 4.73 -7.04
N LEU A 36 8.45 4.28 -7.39
CA LEU A 36 7.38 5.20 -7.74
C LEU A 36 6.82 5.92 -6.51
N PHE A 37 6.59 5.21 -5.41
CA PHE A 37 6.16 5.77 -4.14
C PHE A 37 6.88 5.08 -2.99
N THR A 38 6.98 5.76 -1.85
CA THR A 38 7.47 5.16 -0.61
C THR A 38 6.48 4.08 -0.16
N SER A 39 6.91 2.81 -0.23
CA SER A 39 6.05 1.62 0.01
C SER A 39 6.27 0.94 1.36
N ALA A 40 7.30 1.35 2.10
CA ALA A 40 7.68 0.84 3.42
C ALA A 40 8.47 1.89 4.21
N GLY A 41 8.50 1.73 5.55
CA GLY A 41 9.26 2.58 6.48
C GLY A 41 10.76 2.63 6.19
N MET A 42 11.32 1.52 5.69
CA MET A 42 12.75 1.38 5.41
C MET A 42 13.22 2.08 4.13
N ALA A 43 12.32 2.35 3.17
CA ALA A 43 12.70 2.80 1.83
C ALA A 43 13.55 4.10 1.85
N PRO A 44 13.20 5.14 2.63
CA PRO A 44 14.03 6.34 2.77
C PRO A 44 15.35 6.10 3.53
N LEU A 45 15.46 4.99 4.25
CA LEU A 45 16.57 4.63 5.11
C LEU A 45 17.54 3.62 4.46
N LYS A 46 17.24 3.18 3.23
CA LYS A 46 18.04 2.22 2.43
C LYS A 46 19.56 2.51 2.44
N PRO A 47 20.05 3.76 2.29
CA PRO A 47 21.48 4.03 2.32
C PRO A 47 22.17 3.59 3.62
N TYR A 48 21.50 3.70 4.77
CA TYR A 48 22.08 3.34 6.07
C TYR A 48 22.18 1.83 6.26
N PHE A 49 21.21 1.07 5.73
CA PHE A 49 21.31 -0.39 5.66
C PHE A 49 22.51 -0.84 4.82
N LEU A 50 22.82 -0.10 3.75
CA LEU A 50 23.96 -0.34 2.85
C LEU A 50 25.32 0.14 3.42
N GLY A 51 25.34 0.68 4.65
CA GLY A 51 26.56 1.06 5.36
C GLY A 51 26.90 2.55 5.33
N ALA A 52 26.03 3.41 4.81
CA ALA A 52 26.18 4.85 5.02
C ALA A 52 26.07 5.19 6.52
N LYS A 53 26.83 6.20 6.97
CA LYS A 53 26.76 6.64 8.37
C LYS A 53 25.39 7.29 8.64
N PRO A 54 24.64 6.84 9.67
CA PRO A 54 23.31 7.35 9.97
C PRO A 54 23.39 8.68 10.72
N ILE A 55 23.59 9.77 9.97
CA ILE A 55 23.70 11.14 10.51
C ILE A 55 22.34 11.85 10.35
N PHE A 56 21.74 12.21 11.48
CA PHE A 56 20.49 12.97 11.55
C PHE A 56 20.71 14.22 12.39
N GLY A 57 20.37 15.40 11.84
CA GLY A 57 20.59 16.68 12.53
C GLY A 57 22.04 16.95 12.92
N GLY A 58 23.02 16.40 12.17
CA GLY A 58 24.45 16.54 12.46
C GLY A 58 25.02 15.58 13.51
N LYS A 59 24.21 14.65 14.05
CA LYS A 59 24.66 13.63 15.02
C LYS A 59 24.42 12.23 14.48
N GLU A 60 25.32 11.30 14.80
CA GLU A 60 25.11 9.88 14.51
C GLU A 60 24.03 9.29 15.43
N TRP A 61 23.02 8.66 14.83
CA TRP A 61 21.96 7.92 15.53
C TRP A 61 21.73 6.58 14.84
N ARG A 62 22.09 5.50 15.54
CA ARG A 62 21.99 4.14 15.00
C ARG A 62 20.62 3.49 15.19
N ARG A 63 19.72 4.15 15.92
CA ARG A 63 18.36 3.69 16.22
C ARG A 63 17.36 4.77 15.85
N VAL A 64 16.35 4.40 15.06
CA VAL A 64 15.32 5.34 14.57
C VAL A 64 13.94 4.70 14.66
N THR A 65 12.90 5.48 14.96
CA THR A 65 11.51 5.03 14.86
C THR A 65 10.65 6.02 14.08
N THR A 66 9.69 5.51 13.30
CA THR A 66 8.78 6.33 12.47
C THR A 66 7.37 5.74 12.42
N CYS A 67 6.42 6.58 12.02
CA CYS A 67 5.12 6.16 11.50
C CYS A 67 5.03 6.63 10.05
N GLN A 68 5.45 5.78 9.12
CA GLN A 68 5.63 6.12 7.71
C GLN A 68 4.31 6.02 6.95
N LYS A 69 3.96 7.07 6.20
CA LYS A 69 2.96 7.01 5.12
C LYS A 69 3.48 6.08 4.03
N CYS A 70 2.72 5.06 3.67
CA CYS A 70 3.06 4.13 2.61
C CYS A 70 1.98 4.13 1.53
N LEU A 71 2.42 4.01 0.27
CA LEU A 71 1.51 3.83 -0.87
C LEU A 71 1.93 2.61 -1.69
N ARG A 72 1.01 1.66 -1.84
CA ARG A 72 1.16 0.44 -2.65
C ARG A 72 -0.01 0.32 -3.63
N VAL A 73 0.28 -0.02 -4.87
CA VAL A 73 -0.71 -0.14 -5.96
C VAL A 73 -0.63 -1.49 -6.68
N GLY A 74 0.17 -2.44 -6.16
CA GLY A 74 0.34 -3.77 -6.75
C GLY A 74 -0.96 -4.56 -6.76
N ASP A 75 -1.63 -4.63 -5.61
CA ASP A 75 -2.84 -5.44 -5.40
C ASP A 75 -4.10 -4.57 -5.32
N ILE A 76 -4.21 -3.62 -6.24
CA ILE A 76 -5.24 -2.58 -6.21
C ILE A 76 -6.65 -3.18 -6.36
N GLU A 77 -6.80 -4.29 -7.07
CA GLU A 77 -8.03 -5.07 -7.23
C GLU A 77 -8.56 -5.66 -5.92
N ASN A 78 -7.70 -5.93 -4.95
CA ASN A 78 -8.11 -6.47 -3.64
C ASN A 78 -8.66 -5.40 -2.69
N VAL A 79 -8.39 -4.12 -2.97
CA VAL A 79 -8.86 -3.00 -2.14
C VAL A 79 -10.39 -2.96 -2.12
N GLY A 80 -10.94 -2.85 -0.91
CA GLY A 80 -12.38 -2.85 -0.64
C GLY A 80 -13.04 -4.23 -0.64
N ARG A 81 -12.33 -5.27 -1.07
CA ARG A 81 -12.80 -6.67 -1.05
C ARG A 81 -12.26 -7.45 0.13
N THR A 82 -11.03 -7.20 0.56
CA THR A 82 -10.41 -7.87 1.71
C THR A 82 -10.29 -6.95 2.92
N GLY A 83 -10.09 -7.52 4.11
CA GLY A 83 -9.80 -6.79 5.35
C GLY A 83 -8.32 -6.48 5.59
N ARG A 84 -7.45 -6.63 4.56
CA ARG A 84 -5.98 -6.56 4.71
C ARG A 84 -5.23 -5.74 3.66
N HIS A 85 -5.89 -5.29 2.59
CA HIS A 85 -5.27 -4.53 1.50
C HIS A 85 -5.72 -3.07 1.47
N ASN A 86 -4.75 -2.17 1.50
CA ASN A 86 -4.93 -0.74 1.34
C ASN A 86 -4.04 -0.20 0.22
N THR A 87 -4.47 0.84 -0.48
CA THR A 87 -3.53 1.61 -1.32
C THR A 87 -2.65 2.50 -0.47
N PHE A 88 -3.23 3.20 0.50
CA PHE A 88 -2.53 4.05 1.46
C PHE A 88 -2.65 3.48 2.86
N PHE A 89 -1.52 3.35 3.55
CA PHE A 89 -1.50 2.89 4.93
C PHE A 89 -0.35 3.50 5.71
N GLU A 90 -0.41 3.34 7.03
CA GLU A 90 0.64 3.77 7.94
C GLU A 90 1.41 2.57 8.47
N MET A 91 2.73 2.60 8.31
CA MET A 91 3.64 1.58 8.80
C MET A 91 4.44 2.13 9.99
N LEU A 92 4.20 1.55 11.16
CA LEU A 92 5.00 1.82 12.36
C LEU A 92 6.29 1.00 12.29
N GLY A 93 7.44 1.66 12.41
CA GLY A 93 8.74 1.01 12.24
C GLY A 93 9.77 1.42 13.26
N ASN A 94 10.62 0.46 13.66
CA ASN A 94 11.83 0.69 14.42
C ASN A 94 13.02 0.11 13.65
N PHE A 95 14.10 0.87 13.56
CA PHE A 95 15.24 0.56 12.71
C PHE A 95 16.52 0.55 13.54
N SER A 96 17.39 -0.43 13.27
CA SER A 96 18.73 -0.56 13.82
C SER A 96 19.75 -0.55 12.70
N PHE A 97 20.74 0.34 12.77
CA PHE A 97 21.83 0.45 11.80
C PHE A 97 23.15 -0.01 12.44
N GLY A 98 23.41 -1.31 12.40
CA GLY A 98 24.60 -1.90 13.03
C GLY A 98 24.66 -1.66 14.54
N ASP A 99 23.56 -1.88 15.25
CA ASP A 99 23.44 -1.72 16.71
C ASP A 99 22.88 -2.99 17.36
N TYR A 100 21.58 -3.05 17.66
CA TYR A 100 20.92 -4.27 18.14
C TYR A 100 20.44 -5.16 16.98
N PHE A 101 20.16 -6.43 17.27
CA PHE A 101 19.70 -7.40 16.26
C PHE A 101 18.50 -8.24 16.77
N LYS A 102 18.42 -9.52 16.39
CA LYS A 102 17.25 -10.38 16.60
C LYS A 102 16.70 -10.39 18.03
N LYS A 103 17.57 -10.58 19.02
CA LYS A 103 17.17 -10.73 20.42
C LYS A 103 16.38 -9.52 20.91
N GLU A 104 16.95 -8.32 20.81
CA GLU A 104 16.28 -7.10 21.26
C GLU A 104 15.07 -6.77 20.38
N ALA A 105 15.14 -7.00 19.06
CA ALA A 105 14.02 -6.76 18.16
C ALA A 105 12.79 -7.58 18.55
N ILE A 106 12.97 -8.88 18.81
CA ILE A 106 11.91 -9.80 19.22
C ILE A 106 11.38 -9.44 20.61
N LEU A 107 12.28 -9.25 21.60
CA LEU A 107 11.87 -8.95 22.97
C LEU A 107 11.11 -7.63 23.09
N TRP A 108 11.54 -6.58 22.37
CA TRP A 108 10.84 -5.29 22.39
C TRP A 108 9.52 -5.33 21.62
N ALA A 109 9.45 -6.06 20.51
CA ALA A 109 8.17 -6.25 19.83
C ALA A 109 7.15 -6.94 20.75
N TRP A 110 7.57 -8.01 21.44
CA TRP A 110 6.71 -8.71 22.38
C TRP A 110 6.30 -7.85 23.58
N GLU A 111 7.25 -7.12 24.18
CA GLU A 111 6.98 -6.17 25.28
C GLU A 111 5.94 -5.13 24.87
N PHE A 112 6.08 -4.51 23.69
CA PHE A 112 5.12 -3.51 23.22
C PHE A 112 3.72 -4.07 23.02
N LEU A 113 3.62 -5.27 22.43
CA LEU A 113 2.33 -5.90 22.15
C LEU A 113 1.63 -6.35 23.44
N THR A 114 2.35 -6.94 24.39
CA THR A 114 1.74 -7.69 25.51
C THR A 114 1.74 -6.97 26.85
N ASP A 115 2.68 -6.04 27.09
CA ASP A 115 2.72 -5.32 28.38
C ASP A 115 1.47 -4.42 28.51
N PRO A 116 0.70 -4.52 29.62
CA PRO A 116 -0.49 -3.69 29.87
C PRO A 116 -0.23 -2.18 29.84
N LYS A 117 1.00 -1.74 30.07
CA LYS A 117 1.40 -0.34 29.92
C LYS A 117 1.25 0.15 28.47
N TRP A 118 1.50 -0.73 27.50
CA TRP A 118 1.49 -0.44 26.07
C TRP A 118 0.18 -0.87 25.43
N LEU A 119 0.16 -1.95 24.66
CA LEU A 119 -1.06 -2.43 24.01
C LEU A 119 -1.85 -3.44 24.83
N GLY A 120 -1.19 -4.21 25.71
CA GLY A 120 -1.85 -5.18 26.58
C GLY A 120 -2.63 -6.26 25.82
N LEU A 121 -2.17 -6.67 24.63
CA LEU A 121 -2.76 -7.77 23.88
C LEU A 121 -2.58 -9.09 24.65
N ASP A 122 -3.58 -9.94 24.55
CA ASP A 122 -3.54 -11.30 25.11
C ASP A 122 -2.42 -12.12 24.44
N PRO A 123 -1.37 -12.53 25.18
CA PRO A 123 -0.28 -13.34 24.65
C PRO A 123 -0.73 -14.69 24.08
N GLU A 124 -1.83 -15.26 24.59
CA GLU A 124 -2.36 -16.55 24.12
C GLU A 124 -2.97 -16.48 22.71
N ARG A 125 -3.26 -15.27 22.24
CA ARG A 125 -3.77 -15.01 20.89
C ARG A 125 -2.67 -14.66 19.90
N LEU A 126 -1.42 -14.56 20.34
CA LEU A 126 -0.29 -14.23 19.48
C LEU A 126 0.37 -15.51 18.95
N TRP A 127 0.65 -15.48 17.65
CA TRP A 127 1.35 -16.51 16.90
C TRP A 127 2.54 -15.86 16.21
N VAL A 128 3.60 -16.63 16.00
CA VAL A 128 4.80 -16.11 15.33
C VAL A 128 5.25 -17.05 14.23
N THR A 129 5.88 -16.49 13.21
CA THR A 129 6.50 -17.25 12.14
C THR A 129 7.97 -16.88 12.02
N VAL A 130 8.80 -17.81 11.56
CA VAL A 130 10.23 -17.60 11.30
C VAL A 130 10.62 -18.25 9.98
N TYR A 131 11.72 -17.77 9.39
CA TYR A 131 12.31 -18.41 8.22
C TYR A 131 12.73 -19.84 8.55
N GLU A 132 12.53 -20.77 7.63
CA GLU A 132 12.75 -22.20 7.86
C GLU A 132 14.16 -22.54 8.37
N ASP A 133 15.17 -21.80 7.91
CA ASP A 133 16.57 -21.96 8.32
C ASP A 133 17.01 -21.01 9.47
N ASP A 134 16.10 -20.21 10.05
CA ASP A 134 16.43 -19.27 11.13
C ASP A 134 16.19 -19.85 12.54
N ASP A 135 17.08 -20.79 12.92
CA ASP A 135 17.05 -21.42 14.25
C ASP A 135 17.31 -20.43 15.40
N GLU A 136 18.01 -19.32 15.14
CA GLU A 136 18.28 -18.29 16.13
C GLU A 136 16.99 -17.57 16.52
N ALA A 137 16.18 -17.14 15.55
CA ALA A 137 14.89 -16.51 15.81
C ALA A 137 13.92 -17.48 16.49
N TYR A 138 13.88 -18.74 16.04
CA TYR A 138 13.06 -19.78 16.66
C TYR A 138 13.40 -19.97 18.15
N ALA A 139 14.69 -20.09 18.47
CA ALA A 139 15.14 -20.26 19.85
C ALA A 139 14.83 -19.04 20.73
N ILE A 140 14.94 -17.82 20.20
CA ILE A 140 14.57 -16.61 20.94
C ILE A 140 13.08 -16.62 21.29
N TRP A 141 12.20 -16.94 20.34
CA TRP A 141 10.76 -17.02 20.60
C TRP A 141 10.40 -18.12 21.60
N ARG A 142 10.97 -19.32 21.45
CA ARG A 142 10.70 -20.45 22.34
C ARG A 142 11.26 -20.24 23.75
N ASP A 143 12.54 -19.86 23.86
CA ASP A 143 13.27 -19.92 25.13
C ASP A 143 13.25 -18.59 25.91
N LEU A 144 13.32 -17.46 25.21
CA LEU A 144 13.42 -16.15 25.85
C LEU A 144 12.07 -15.44 25.98
N VAL A 145 11.21 -15.58 24.96
CA VAL A 145 9.85 -15.07 25.03
C VAL A 145 8.91 -16.08 25.71
N GLY A 146 9.07 -17.37 25.42
CA GLY A 146 8.21 -18.43 25.96
C GLY A 146 6.97 -18.70 25.12
N VAL A 147 7.01 -18.44 23.81
CA VAL A 147 5.91 -18.82 22.91
C VAL A 147 5.87 -20.35 22.77
N PRO A 148 4.71 -21.01 22.97
CA PRO A 148 4.58 -22.45 22.78
C PRO A 148 4.95 -22.88 21.35
N GLU A 149 5.60 -24.03 21.19
CA GLU A 149 6.13 -24.49 19.90
C GLU A 149 5.04 -24.62 18.84
N GLU A 150 3.82 -25.03 19.22
CA GLU A 150 2.69 -25.15 18.33
C GLU A 150 2.22 -23.80 17.73
N ARG A 151 2.66 -22.68 18.32
CA ARG A 151 2.38 -21.31 17.84
C ARG A 151 3.58 -20.65 17.15
N ILE A 152 4.64 -21.41 16.88
CA ILE A 152 5.82 -20.96 16.12
C ILE A 152 5.86 -21.70 14.78
N GLY A 153 5.37 -21.05 13.72
CA GLY A 153 5.41 -21.57 12.36
C GLY A 153 6.77 -21.36 11.68
N ARG A 154 7.16 -22.28 10.80
CA ARG A 154 8.34 -22.14 9.92
C ARG A 154 7.90 -22.09 8.47
N PHE A 155 8.34 -21.09 7.72
CA PHE A 155 8.00 -20.92 6.31
C PHE A 155 9.22 -20.55 5.47
N GLY A 156 9.08 -20.71 4.15
CA GLY A 156 10.14 -20.45 3.17
C GLY A 156 10.31 -18.97 2.86
N GLU A 157 10.92 -18.70 1.70
CA GLU A 157 11.32 -17.34 1.32
C GLU A 157 10.16 -16.41 0.91
N GLU A 158 8.98 -16.96 0.61
CA GLU A 158 7.82 -16.14 0.23
C GLU A 158 7.24 -15.40 1.45
N GLU A 159 7.12 -16.11 2.57
CA GLU A 159 6.51 -15.58 3.79
C GLU A 159 7.53 -15.00 4.76
N ASN A 160 8.67 -15.67 4.95
CA ASN A 160 9.61 -15.35 6.04
C ASN A 160 10.99 -14.88 5.55
N TYR A 161 11.04 -14.32 4.34
CA TYR A 161 12.21 -13.58 3.87
C TYR A 161 11.74 -12.27 3.26
N TRP A 162 12.46 -11.17 3.50
CA TRP A 162 12.06 -9.86 3.02
C TRP A 162 13.11 -9.22 2.10
N PRO A 163 12.71 -8.69 0.92
CA PRO A 163 11.38 -8.85 0.31
C PRO A 163 11.05 -10.33 0.00
N GLY A 164 9.76 -10.67 -0.05
CA GLY A 164 9.31 -12.04 -0.39
C GLY A 164 9.93 -12.53 -1.70
N GLY A 165 10.38 -13.78 -1.72
CA GLY A 165 11.04 -14.39 -2.87
C GLY A 165 12.44 -13.83 -3.16
N ALA A 166 13.08 -13.07 -2.26
CA ALA A 166 14.37 -12.41 -2.51
C ALA A 166 15.47 -13.33 -3.04
N ILE A 167 15.47 -14.62 -2.67
CA ILE A 167 16.49 -15.58 -3.08
C ILE A 167 16.26 -15.96 -4.55
N THR A 168 15.01 -16.21 -4.95
CA THR A 168 14.69 -16.71 -6.30
C THR A 168 14.28 -15.64 -7.31
N HIS A 169 13.52 -14.61 -6.93
CA HIS A 169 12.91 -13.68 -7.88
C HIS A 169 12.61 -12.26 -7.36
N GLY A 170 12.90 -11.97 -6.10
CA GLY A 170 12.67 -10.66 -5.50
C GLY A 170 13.61 -9.57 -6.01
N PRO A 171 13.32 -8.30 -5.69
CA PRO A 171 14.08 -7.14 -6.18
C PRO A 171 15.47 -7.01 -5.54
N ASN A 172 16.35 -6.25 -6.19
CA ASN A 172 17.69 -5.92 -5.68
C ASN A 172 17.63 -4.94 -4.50
N GLY A 173 18.53 -5.12 -3.53
CA GLY A 173 18.70 -4.25 -2.37
C GLY A 173 18.80 -4.98 -1.03
N PRO A 174 18.78 -4.25 0.09
CA PRO A 174 18.82 -4.83 1.43
C PRO A 174 17.71 -5.87 1.64
N SER A 175 18.09 -7.01 2.20
CA SER A 175 17.22 -8.17 2.42
C SER A 175 17.69 -9.02 3.60
N GLY A 176 16.85 -9.95 4.04
CA GLY A 176 17.18 -10.91 5.08
C GLY A 176 15.99 -11.77 5.48
N PRO A 177 16.22 -12.84 6.28
CA PRO A 177 15.14 -13.58 6.90
C PRO A 177 14.35 -12.65 7.81
N CYS A 178 13.07 -12.95 7.98
CA CYS A 178 12.20 -12.19 8.86
C CYS A 178 11.35 -13.10 9.75
N SER A 179 10.85 -12.51 10.83
CA SER A 179 9.89 -13.15 11.72
C SER A 179 8.65 -12.27 11.81
N GLU A 180 7.48 -12.86 11.59
CA GLU A 180 6.22 -12.13 11.62
C GLU A 180 5.39 -12.52 12.84
N ILE A 181 4.64 -11.56 13.37
CA ILE A 181 3.74 -11.73 14.50
C ILE A 181 2.31 -11.60 13.98
N PHE A 182 1.49 -12.59 14.32
CA PHE A 182 0.09 -12.69 13.96
C PHE A 182 -0.79 -12.64 15.20
N TYR A 183 -2.00 -12.10 15.05
CA TYR A 183 -3.03 -12.12 16.07
C TYR A 183 -4.21 -13.00 15.63
N ASP A 184 -4.56 -14.01 16.43
CA ASP A 184 -5.73 -14.86 16.23
C ASP A 184 -7.00 -14.11 16.66
N ARG A 185 -7.76 -13.59 15.69
CA ARG A 185 -9.05 -12.91 15.90
C ARG A 185 -10.20 -13.84 16.27
N GLY A 186 -9.96 -15.15 16.21
CA GLY A 186 -10.89 -16.20 16.58
C GLY A 186 -11.61 -16.80 15.37
N PRO A 187 -12.21 -18.00 15.53
CA PRO A 187 -12.81 -18.76 14.44
C PRO A 187 -13.87 -18.02 13.63
N ALA A 188 -14.56 -17.03 14.20
CA ALA A 188 -15.57 -16.23 13.51
C ALA A 188 -15.03 -15.42 12.31
N PHE A 189 -13.71 -15.19 12.27
CA PHE A 189 -13.04 -14.45 11.20
C PHE A 189 -12.34 -15.36 10.18
N GLY A 190 -12.31 -16.66 10.43
CA GLY A 190 -11.49 -17.60 9.67
C GLY A 190 -12.30 -18.54 8.79
N THR A 191 -11.60 -19.26 7.93
CA THR A 191 -12.16 -20.41 7.21
C THR A 191 -11.91 -21.71 8.00
N PRO A 192 -12.67 -22.80 7.77
CA PRO A 192 -12.51 -24.04 8.54
C PRO A 192 -11.11 -24.68 8.48
N ASP A 193 -10.37 -24.42 7.41
CA ASP A 193 -8.98 -24.83 7.15
C ASP A 193 -7.93 -23.93 7.84
N GLU A 194 -8.35 -22.79 8.38
CA GLU A 194 -7.46 -21.81 8.98
C GLU A 194 -7.12 -22.17 10.43
N THR A 195 -6.04 -22.96 10.58
CA THR A 195 -5.55 -23.52 11.85
C THR A 195 -4.36 -22.78 12.45
N GLY A 196 -3.73 -21.90 11.68
CA GLY A 196 -2.61 -21.05 12.07
C GLY A 196 -2.29 -20.00 11.00
N PRO A 197 -1.26 -19.16 11.21
CA PRO A 197 -0.75 -18.24 10.19
C PRO A 197 -0.53 -18.92 8.83
N ASN A 198 -0.90 -18.25 7.74
CA ASN A 198 -0.66 -18.69 6.35
C ASN A 198 -1.27 -20.05 5.95
N THR A 199 -2.28 -20.57 6.67
CA THR A 199 -2.93 -21.86 6.35
C THR A 199 -4.27 -21.74 5.61
N GLY A 200 -4.91 -20.56 5.64
CA GLY A 200 -6.23 -20.31 5.06
C GLY A 200 -6.32 -18.95 4.37
N SER A 201 -7.51 -18.63 3.87
CA SER A 201 -7.76 -17.38 3.10
C SER A 201 -8.56 -16.31 3.86
N GLY A 202 -9.04 -16.66 5.06
CA GLY A 202 -9.82 -15.79 5.93
C GLY A 202 -9.01 -14.63 6.52
N ASP A 203 -9.60 -13.99 7.52
CA ASP A 203 -9.02 -12.86 8.24
C ASP A 203 -8.86 -13.20 9.75
N ARG A 204 -8.70 -14.50 10.10
CA ARG A 204 -8.55 -14.92 11.50
C ARG A 204 -7.14 -14.66 12.00
N PHE A 205 -6.10 -15.15 11.34
CA PHE A 205 -4.72 -14.85 11.71
C PHE A 205 -4.24 -13.63 10.95
N VAL A 206 -4.30 -12.47 11.59
CA VAL A 206 -3.89 -11.21 10.98
C VAL A 206 -2.43 -10.95 11.29
N GLU A 207 -1.58 -10.89 10.25
CA GLU A 207 -0.21 -10.39 10.36
C GLU A 207 -0.24 -8.93 10.82
N ILE A 208 0.26 -8.69 12.04
CA ILE A 208 0.27 -7.35 12.63
C ILE A 208 1.64 -6.68 12.51
N TRP A 209 2.73 -7.44 12.58
CA TRP A 209 4.09 -6.91 12.64
C TRP A 209 5.11 -7.85 12.00
N ASN A 210 5.88 -7.36 11.02
CA ASN A 210 7.02 -8.07 10.45
C ASN A 210 8.35 -7.51 11.01
N LEU A 211 9.23 -8.39 11.48
CA LEU A 211 10.58 -8.11 11.99
C LEU A 211 11.63 -8.67 11.01
N VAL A 212 12.22 -7.80 10.20
CA VAL A 212 13.21 -8.17 9.18
C VAL A 212 14.63 -8.06 9.74
N PHE A 213 15.37 -9.16 9.63
CA PHE A 213 16.75 -9.29 10.08
C PHE A 213 17.71 -8.99 8.93
N THR A 214 17.68 -7.74 8.47
CA THR A 214 18.38 -7.26 7.28
C THR A 214 19.90 -7.45 7.39
N GLN A 215 20.44 -8.39 6.63
CA GLN A 215 21.86 -8.79 6.70
C GLN A 215 22.50 -9.10 5.34
N TYR A 216 21.72 -9.06 4.25
CA TYR A 216 22.20 -9.26 2.88
C TYR A 216 21.79 -8.11 1.95
N ASP A 217 22.55 -7.87 0.90
CA ASP A 217 22.22 -7.07 -0.26
C ASP A 217 22.01 -8.03 -1.43
N ARG A 218 20.76 -8.15 -1.87
CA ARG A 218 20.38 -8.99 -3.00
C ARG A 218 20.83 -8.29 -4.27
N GLN A 219 21.63 -8.98 -5.08
CA GLN A 219 22.15 -8.49 -6.36
C GLN A 219 21.85 -9.50 -7.48
N GLY A 220 21.77 -9.05 -8.73
CA GLY A 220 21.61 -9.94 -9.90
C GLY A 220 20.39 -9.64 -10.77
N PRO A 221 20.07 -10.53 -11.72
CA PRO A 221 18.98 -10.33 -12.68
C PRO A 221 17.61 -10.33 -11.99
N ILE A 222 16.63 -9.65 -12.60
CA ILE A 222 15.23 -9.60 -12.16
C ILE A 222 14.34 -9.78 -13.40
N PRO A 223 13.49 -10.83 -13.49
CA PRO A 223 13.40 -11.96 -12.56
C PRO A 223 14.61 -12.92 -12.71
N GLY A 224 14.90 -13.71 -11.66
CA GLY A 224 15.95 -14.74 -11.68
C GLY A 224 16.73 -14.83 -10.35
N PRO A 225 17.51 -15.90 -10.13
CA PRO A 225 18.19 -16.13 -8.86
C PRO A 225 19.18 -15.01 -8.55
N GLY A 226 19.08 -14.48 -7.32
CA GLY A 226 19.96 -13.44 -6.82
C GLY A 226 21.23 -14.00 -6.18
N ILE A 227 22.24 -13.14 -6.03
CA ILE A 227 23.38 -13.34 -5.15
C ILE A 227 23.10 -12.55 -3.87
N LEU A 228 23.11 -13.24 -2.72
CA LEU A 228 22.95 -12.63 -1.40
C LEU A 228 24.32 -12.23 -0.87
N LYS A 229 24.72 -10.98 -1.11
CA LYS A 229 25.99 -10.46 -0.61
C LYS A 229 25.83 -9.99 0.83
N PRO A 230 26.67 -10.38 1.79
CA PRO A 230 26.58 -9.86 3.16
C PRO A 230 26.67 -8.34 3.21
N LEU A 231 25.79 -7.71 3.99
CA LEU A 231 25.87 -6.27 4.28
C LEU A 231 27.07 -5.96 5.18
N PRO A 232 27.58 -4.71 5.17
CA PRO A 232 28.69 -4.30 6.05
C PRO A 232 28.39 -4.46 7.54
N GLN A 233 27.11 -4.48 7.90
CA GLN A 233 26.62 -4.58 9.27
C GLN A 233 25.25 -5.28 9.28
N LYS A 234 24.94 -5.93 10.39
CA LYS A 234 23.61 -6.49 10.65
C LYS A 234 22.66 -5.37 11.09
N ASN A 235 21.46 -5.34 10.54
CA ASN A 235 20.49 -4.28 10.76
C ASN A 235 19.13 -4.86 11.17
N ILE A 236 18.26 -4.01 11.69
CA ILE A 236 16.84 -4.34 11.92
C ILE A 236 15.99 -3.36 11.13
N ASP A 237 15.03 -3.92 10.40
CA ASP A 237 13.90 -3.22 9.81
C ASP A 237 12.63 -3.87 10.34
N THR A 238 11.63 -3.09 10.72
CA THR A 238 10.34 -3.64 11.14
C THR A 238 9.21 -2.84 10.54
N GLY A 239 8.09 -3.50 10.25
CA GLY A 239 6.86 -2.84 9.82
C GLY A 239 5.65 -3.41 10.52
N MET A 240 4.98 -2.59 11.33
CA MET A 240 3.69 -2.90 11.94
C MET A 240 2.57 -2.11 11.24
N GLY A 241 1.56 -2.81 10.74
CA GLY A 241 0.43 -2.19 10.03
C GLY A 241 -0.53 -1.52 11.02
N LEU A 242 -0.48 -0.19 11.14
CA LEU A 242 -1.24 0.55 12.17
C LEU A 242 -2.73 0.24 12.15
N TYR A 243 -3.35 0.19 10.97
CA TYR A 243 -4.80 -0.01 10.87
C TYR A 243 -5.24 -1.46 11.17
N ARG A 244 -4.35 -2.44 10.96
CA ARG A 244 -4.61 -3.84 11.35
C ARG A 244 -4.68 -3.96 12.87
N VAL A 245 -3.70 -3.37 13.54
CA VAL A 245 -3.65 -3.30 15.02
C VAL A 245 -4.82 -2.49 15.58
N ALA A 246 -5.17 -1.37 14.93
CA ALA A 246 -6.32 -0.57 15.32
C ALA A 246 -7.64 -1.35 15.23
N ALA A 247 -7.84 -2.15 14.18
CA ALA A 247 -9.04 -2.97 14.05
C ALA A 247 -9.17 -3.98 15.21
N ILE A 248 -8.06 -4.58 15.64
CA ILE A 248 -8.01 -5.49 16.78
C ILE A 248 -8.32 -4.76 18.10
N LEU A 249 -7.62 -3.65 18.39
CA LEU A 249 -7.77 -2.90 19.64
C LEU A 249 -9.06 -2.08 19.76
N GLN A 250 -9.80 -1.93 18.67
CA GLN A 250 -11.14 -1.32 18.65
C GLN A 250 -12.24 -2.38 18.60
N ASP A 251 -11.87 -3.66 18.50
CA ASP A 251 -12.78 -4.80 18.40
C ASP A 251 -13.83 -4.63 17.29
N VAL A 252 -13.34 -4.27 16.08
CA VAL A 252 -14.19 -4.03 14.91
C VAL A 252 -13.91 -5.02 13.79
N GLU A 253 -14.90 -5.27 12.93
CA GLU A 253 -14.86 -6.29 11.87
C GLU A 253 -13.58 -6.26 11.02
N ASP A 254 -13.15 -5.08 10.58
CA ASP A 254 -11.92 -4.86 9.84
C ASP A 254 -11.51 -3.38 9.95
N PHE A 255 -10.39 -3.01 9.30
CA PHE A 255 -9.89 -1.64 9.42
C PHE A 255 -10.82 -0.57 8.83
N TYR A 256 -11.79 -0.93 7.97
CA TYR A 256 -12.76 0.03 7.43
C TYR A 256 -13.74 0.54 8.50
N ARG A 257 -13.85 -0.18 9.63
CA ARG A 257 -14.64 0.23 10.79
C ARG A 257 -13.84 1.01 11.84
N THR A 258 -12.54 1.23 11.63
CA THR A 258 -11.72 2.00 12.58
C THR A 258 -12.09 3.47 12.58
N ASP A 259 -11.74 4.15 13.67
CA ASP A 259 -11.89 5.60 13.86
C ASP A 259 -11.22 6.48 12.77
N THR A 260 -10.34 5.95 11.92
CA THR A 260 -9.75 6.70 10.80
C THR A 260 -10.44 6.46 9.46
N PHE A 261 -11.09 5.31 9.25
CA PHE A 261 -11.79 4.99 7.99
C PHE A 261 -13.28 5.30 8.06
N TYR A 262 -13.90 4.96 9.19
CA TYR A 262 -15.35 5.03 9.31
C TYR A 262 -15.93 6.43 9.08
N PRO A 263 -15.30 7.55 9.53
CA PRO A 263 -15.81 8.89 9.25
C PRO A 263 -15.93 9.20 7.74
N ILE A 264 -15.02 8.66 6.92
CA ILE A 264 -15.06 8.83 5.46
C ILE A 264 -16.20 7.98 4.87
N ILE A 265 -16.31 6.72 5.31
CA ILE A 265 -17.37 5.79 4.88
C ILE A 265 -18.76 6.32 5.23
N GLU A 266 -18.93 6.86 6.44
CA GLU A 266 -20.17 7.48 6.89
C GLU A 266 -20.55 8.65 5.98
N ARG A 267 -19.57 9.48 5.58
CA ARG A 267 -19.81 10.59 4.66
C ARG A 267 -20.20 10.12 3.27
N VAL A 268 -19.60 9.05 2.76
CA VAL A 268 -20.00 8.41 1.49
C VAL A 268 -21.42 7.85 1.58
N ALA A 269 -21.77 7.20 2.68
CA ALA A 269 -23.13 6.68 2.90
C ALA A 269 -24.17 7.80 2.94
N LEU A 270 -23.84 8.93 3.58
CA LEU A 270 -24.68 10.12 3.62
C LEU A 270 -24.87 10.72 2.22
N TYR A 271 -23.80 10.89 1.45
CA TYR A 271 -23.87 11.48 0.11
C TYR A 271 -24.68 10.59 -0.85
N SER A 272 -24.49 9.28 -0.79
CA SER A 272 -25.14 8.33 -1.70
C SER A 272 -26.55 7.92 -1.28
N GLY A 273 -26.94 8.15 -0.02
CA GLY A 273 -28.15 7.57 0.56
C GLY A 273 -28.13 6.04 0.64
N LYS A 274 -26.96 5.40 0.45
CA LYS A 274 -26.77 3.94 0.53
C LYS A 274 -26.06 3.57 1.83
N PRO A 275 -26.67 2.74 2.70
CA PRO A 275 -26.08 2.39 3.98
C PRO A 275 -24.82 1.53 3.81
N TYR A 276 -23.89 1.65 4.75
CA TYR A 276 -22.71 0.79 4.83
C TYR A 276 -23.05 -0.54 5.52
N GLN A 277 -22.84 -1.65 4.82
CA GLN A 277 -23.21 -3.01 5.22
C GLN A 277 -21.98 -3.92 5.37
N GLY A 278 -20.85 -3.37 5.83
CA GLY A 278 -19.62 -4.14 6.04
C GLY A 278 -19.00 -4.61 4.71
N LYS A 279 -18.60 -5.88 4.63
CA LYS A 279 -17.89 -6.46 3.47
C LYS A 279 -18.64 -6.34 2.14
N ALA A 280 -19.98 -6.32 2.18
CA ALA A 280 -20.79 -6.15 0.98
C ALA A 280 -20.68 -4.75 0.34
N SER A 281 -20.31 -3.72 1.12
CA SER A 281 -20.22 -2.33 0.65
C SER A 281 -18.85 -2.00 0.04
N VAL A 282 -18.47 -2.74 -1.02
CA VAL A 282 -17.18 -2.58 -1.71
C VAL A 282 -16.95 -1.14 -2.17
N SER A 283 -17.95 -0.48 -2.76
CA SER A 283 -17.81 0.90 -3.24
C SER A 283 -17.48 1.91 -2.13
N HIS A 284 -18.12 1.82 -0.96
CA HIS A 284 -17.79 2.69 0.17
C HIS A 284 -16.34 2.50 0.62
N ARG A 285 -15.88 1.25 0.66
CA ARG A 285 -14.51 0.88 1.07
C ARG A 285 -13.47 1.37 0.07
N VAL A 286 -13.69 1.16 -1.24
CA VAL A 286 -12.77 1.62 -2.30
C VAL A 286 -12.68 3.15 -2.29
N ILE A 287 -13.80 3.86 -2.19
CA ILE A 287 -13.81 5.32 -2.11
C ILE A 287 -13.00 5.80 -0.90
N ALA A 288 -13.25 5.23 0.28
CA ALA A 288 -12.60 5.64 1.52
C ALA A 288 -11.09 5.37 1.52
N ASP A 289 -10.65 4.27 0.93
CA ASP A 289 -9.22 3.97 0.76
C ASP A 289 -8.55 4.91 -0.24
N HIS A 290 -9.09 4.99 -1.46
CA HIS A 290 -8.46 5.73 -2.54
C HIS A 290 -8.41 7.24 -2.28
N ILE A 291 -9.43 7.82 -1.65
CA ILE A 291 -9.39 9.26 -1.33
C ILE A 291 -8.29 9.60 -0.32
N ARG A 292 -7.97 8.70 0.62
CA ARG A 292 -6.85 8.88 1.54
C ARG A 292 -5.52 8.89 0.78
N ALA A 293 -5.34 7.94 -0.14
CA ALA A 293 -4.15 7.88 -0.98
C ALA A 293 -3.99 9.13 -1.86
N VAL A 294 -5.08 9.60 -2.48
CA VAL A 294 -5.08 10.81 -3.31
C VAL A 294 -4.74 12.04 -2.49
N VAL A 295 -5.41 12.26 -1.35
CA VAL A 295 -5.14 13.42 -0.49
C VAL A 295 -3.70 13.39 0.02
N ALA A 296 -3.21 12.23 0.48
CA ALA A 296 -1.84 12.10 0.96
C ALA A 296 -0.81 12.42 -0.13
N ALA A 297 -0.98 11.86 -1.33
CA ALA A 297 -0.04 12.06 -2.43
C ALA A 297 -0.06 13.51 -2.96
N LEU A 298 -1.24 14.12 -3.10
CA LEU A 298 -1.34 15.53 -3.52
C LEU A 298 -0.78 16.48 -2.47
N SER A 299 -0.93 16.15 -1.17
CA SER A 299 -0.35 16.93 -0.08
C SER A 299 1.18 16.87 -0.07
N ASP A 300 1.77 15.75 -0.51
CA ASP A 300 3.21 15.58 -0.70
C ASP A 300 3.73 16.17 -2.04
N GLY A 301 2.87 16.83 -2.81
CA GLY A 301 3.25 17.58 -4.02
C GLY A 301 3.10 16.81 -5.34
N VAL A 302 2.45 15.64 -5.35
CA VAL A 302 2.06 15.00 -6.62
C VAL A 302 1.04 15.89 -7.34
N VAL A 303 1.13 15.95 -8.67
CA VAL A 303 0.16 16.62 -9.53
C VAL A 303 -0.40 15.60 -10.51
N PHE A 304 -1.71 15.64 -10.78
CA PHE A 304 -2.34 14.74 -11.75
C PHE A 304 -1.70 14.86 -13.14
N ALA A 305 -1.35 13.72 -13.73
CA ALA A 305 -0.65 13.64 -15.02
C ALA A 305 -1.08 12.41 -15.81
N ASN A 306 -0.67 12.32 -17.09
CA ASN A 306 -0.91 11.13 -17.93
C ASN A 306 0.22 10.10 -17.86
N THR A 307 1.29 10.38 -17.11
CA THR A 307 2.42 9.46 -16.91
C THR A 307 2.90 9.49 -15.45
N GLY A 308 3.68 8.48 -15.06
CA GLY A 308 4.36 8.42 -13.76
C GLY A 308 3.42 8.50 -12.55
N ARG A 309 3.90 9.14 -11.48
CA ARG A 309 3.17 9.28 -10.19
C ARG A 309 1.80 9.93 -10.39
N GLY A 310 1.75 10.99 -11.18
CA GLY A 310 0.51 11.73 -11.44
C GLY A 310 -0.55 10.89 -12.15
N TYR A 311 -0.15 9.94 -13.00
CA TYR A 311 -1.08 8.99 -13.63
C TYR A 311 -1.66 8.00 -12.63
N VAL A 312 -0.81 7.46 -11.75
CA VAL A 312 -1.27 6.51 -10.73
C VAL A 312 -2.28 7.17 -9.79
N ILE A 313 -2.00 8.39 -9.29
CA ILE A 313 -2.94 9.10 -8.42
C ILE A 313 -4.22 9.50 -9.17
N ARG A 314 -4.12 9.89 -10.44
CA ARG A 314 -5.30 10.11 -11.32
C ARG A 314 -6.14 8.83 -11.45
N ARG A 315 -5.51 7.67 -11.64
CA ARG A 315 -6.19 6.37 -11.72
C ARG A 315 -6.95 6.06 -10.42
N LEU A 316 -6.33 6.27 -9.25
CA LEU A 316 -7.00 6.07 -7.96
C LEU A 316 -8.23 6.97 -7.81
N LEU A 317 -8.12 8.26 -8.14
CA LEU A 317 -9.24 9.18 -8.08
C LEU A 317 -10.39 8.75 -9.01
N ARG A 318 -10.08 8.43 -10.27
CA ARG A 318 -11.09 8.02 -11.27
C ARG A 318 -11.78 6.71 -10.90
N ARG A 319 -11.07 5.79 -10.25
CA ARG A 319 -11.66 4.55 -9.73
C ARG A 319 -12.58 4.81 -8.54
N ALA A 320 -12.21 5.70 -7.63
CA ALA A 320 -13.12 6.15 -6.57
C ALA A 320 -14.38 6.84 -7.15
N LEU A 321 -14.23 7.67 -8.19
CA LEU A 321 -15.36 8.29 -8.90
C LEU A 321 -16.30 7.26 -9.51
N ARG A 322 -15.76 6.24 -10.19
CA ARG A 322 -16.55 5.12 -10.72
C ARG A 322 -17.37 4.43 -9.62
N HIS A 323 -16.75 4.14 -8.47
CA HIS A 323 -17.47 3.56 -7.35
C HIS A 323 -18.55 4.49 -6.78
N GLY A 324 -18.32 5.81 -6.81
CA GLY A 324 -19.35 6.80 -6.51
C GLY A 324 -20.52 6.73 -7.48
N TYR A 325 -20.24 6.65 -8.78
CA TYR A 325 -21.24 6.50 -9.83
C TYR A 325 -22.10 5.24 -9.63
N LEU A 326 -21.49 4.11 -9.25
CA LEU A 326 -22.20 2.87 -8.89
C LEU A 326 -23.13 3.04 -7.68
N LEU A 327 -22.83 3.97 -6.78
CA LEU A 327 -23.68 4.32 -5.64
C LEU A 327 -24.75 5.39 -5.99
N GLY A 328 -24.78 5.88 -7.23
CA GLY A 328 -25.70 6.91 -7.69
C GLY A 328 -25.17 8.35 -7.53
N LEU A 329 -23.89 8.54 -7.22
CA LEU A 329 -23.26 9.85 -7.15
C LEU A 329 -22.82 10.30 -8.55
N GLN A 330 -23.59 11.18 -9.16
CA GLN A 330 -23.35 11.69 -10.52
C GLN A 330 -22.72 13.09 -10.57
N GLU A 331 -22.64 13.76 -9.42
CA GLU A 331 -22.01 15.08 -9.25
C GLU A 331 -20.67 14.95 -8.52
N PRO A 332 -19.73 15.90 -8.70
CA PRO A 332 -18.46 15.92 -7.97
C PRO A 332 -18.65 15.80 -6.45
N PHE A 333 -17.91 14.88 -5.80
CA PHE A 333 -18.08 14.58 -4.38
C PHE A 333 -16.78 14.23 -3.63
N LEU A 334 -15.74 13.75 -4.30
CA LEU A 334 -14.48 13.35 -3.66
C LEU A 334 -13.75 14.54 -3.06
N HIS A 335 -13.79 15.73 -3.68
CA HIS A 335 -13.20 16.94 -3.10
C HIS A 335 -13.82 17.27 -1.73
N ARG A 336 -15.13 16.98 -1.54
CA ARG A 336 -15.83 17.16 -0.25
C ARG A 336 -15.42 16.13 0.81
N LEU A 337 -14.72 15.06 0.43
CA LEU A 337 -14.15 14.09 1.36
C LEU A 337 -12.73 14.48 1.78
N ALA A 338 -12.02 15.34 1.03
CA ALA A 338 -10.65 15.76 1.36
C ALA A 338 -10.55 16.43 2.75
N PRO A 339 -11.47 17.34 3.16
CA PRO A 339 -11.47 17.88 4.52
C PRO A 339 -11.64 16.81 5.60
N VAL A 340 -12.43 15.77 5.35
CA VAL A 340 -12.62 14.65 6.30
C VAL A 340 -11.32 13.86 6.46
N VAL A 341 -10.57 13.64 5.36
CA VAL A 341 -9.24 13.01 5.43
C VAL A 341 -8.27 13.87 6.25
N ALA A 342 -8.24 15.18 6.02
CA ALA A 342 -7.39 16.11 6.76
C ALA A 342 -7.78 16.22 8.25
N GLU A 343 -9.05 16.02 8.58
CA GLU A 343 -9.52 15.92 9.97
C GLU A 343 -8.95 14.68 10.65
N VAL A 344 -9.07 13.50 10.03
CA VAL A 344 -8.65 12.22 10.65
C VAL A 344 -7.14 11.98 10.67
N LEU A 345 -6.39 12.55 9.73
CA LEU A 345 -4.95 12.30 9.56
C LEU A 345 -4.07 13.54 9.79
N GLY A 346 -4.63 14.74 9.64
CA GLY A 346 -3.84 15.98 9.56
C GLY A 346 -3.23 16.48 10.87
N ASP A 347 -3.62 15.92 12.03
CA ASP A 347 -2.92 16.20 13.29
C ASP A 347 -1.51 15.62 13.29
N PHE A 348 -1.32 14.45 12.66
CA PHE A 348 -0.01 13.79 12.56
C PHE A 348 0.72 14.13 11.26
N TYR A 349 -0.04 14.47 10.19
CA TYR A 349 0.47 14.86 8.89
C TYR A 349 0.03 16.31 8.55
N PRO A 350 0.69 17.33 9.13
CA PRO A 350 0.25 18.73 9.05
C PRO A 350 0.15 19.24 7.61
N GLU A 351 0.98 18.73 6.70
CA GLU A 351 0.95 19.05 5.27
C GLU A 351 -0.42 18.78 4.63
N MET A 352 -1.21 17.81 5.15
CA MET A 352 -2.56 17.54 4.66
C MET A 352 -3.55 18.66 4.99
N ARG A 353 -3.32 19.39 6.09
CA ARG A 353 -4.12 20.57 6.47
C ARG A 353 -3.62 21.82 5.78
N GLU A 354 -2.30 22.01 5.75
CA GLU A 354 -1.65 23.16 5.12
C GLU A 354 -1.98 23.23 3.62
N ASN A 355 -1.93 22.10 2.92
CA ASN A 355 -2.15 22.02 1.48
C ASN A 355 -3.62 21.75 1.09
N LEU A 356 -4.53 21.58 2.05
CA LEU A 356 -5.93 21.20 1.82
C LEU A 356 -6.62 22.06 0.74
N PRO A 357 -6.53 23.42 0.75
CA PRO A 357 -7.21 24.22 -0.26
C PRO A 357 -6.74 23.92 -1.70
N ALA A 358 -5.45 23.61 -1.88
CA ALA A 358 -4.91 23.26 -3.19
C ALA A 358 -5.32 21.84 -3.60
N VAL A 359 -5.28 20.90 -2.65
CA VAL A 359 -5.70 19.51 -2.84
C VAL A 359 -7.18 19.43 -3.26
N GLU A 360 -8.06 20.12 -2.54
CA GLU A 360 -9.50 20.15 -2.83
C GLU A 360 -9.79 20.67 -4.24
N ARG A 361 -9.14 21.78 -4.64
CA ARG A 361 -9.29 22.33 -5.99
C ARG A 361 -8.80 21.37 -7.07
N GLN A 362 -7.65 20.74 -6.88
CA GLN A 362 -7.11 19.77 -7.86
C GLN A 362 -8.03 18.57 -8.03
N ILE A 363 -8.54 18.02 -6.92
CA ILE A 363 -9.48 16.90 -6.95
C ILE A 363 -10.74 17.32 -7.72
N ARG A 364 -11.36 18.45 -7.36
CA ARG A 364 -12.58 18.93 -8.00
C ARG A 364 -12.45 19.08 -9.52
N LEU A 365 -11.36 19.70 -9.99
CA LEU A 365 -11.12 19.90 -11.42
C LEU A 365 -10.96 18.58 -12.19
N GLU A 366 -10.28 17.59 -11.60
CA GLU A 366 -10.15 16.26 -12.21
C GLU A 366 -11.48 15.48 -12.17
N GLU A 367 -12.28 15.64 -11.10
CA GLU A 367 -13.62 15.06 -11.01
C GLU A 367 -14.55 15.59 -12.10
N GLU A 368 -14.69 16.92 -12.20
CA GLU A 368 -15.54 17.59 -13.20
C GLU A 368 -15.18 17.12 -14.61
N ARG A 369 -13.88 17.14 -14.95
CA ARG A 369 -13.38 16.70 -16.26
C ARG A 369 -13.65 15.22 -16.55
N PHE A 370 -13.53 14.35 -15.55
CA PHE A 370 -13.71 12.92 -15.77
C PHE A 370 -15.19 12.53 -15.87
N LEU A 371 -16.06 13.18 -15.09
CA LEU A 371 -17.51 12.91 -15.13
C LEU A 371 -18.11 13.23 -16.49
N GLU A 372 -17.62 14.27 -17.19
CA GLU A 372 -18.02 14.60 -18.56
C GLU A 372 -17.85 13.43 -19.56
N THR A 373 -16.81 12.60 -19.38
CA THR A 373 -16.50 11.48 -20.28
C THR A 373 -16.90 10.12 -19.73
N LEU A 374 -17.13 10.00 -18.42
CA LEU A 374 -17.39 8.74 -17.74
C LEU A 374 -18.63 8.02 -18.29
N GLU A 375 -19.79 8.68 -18.32
CA GLU A 375 -21.04 8.04 -18.75
C GLU A 375 -20.96 7.56 -20.21
N GLY A 376 -20.43 8.41 -21.09
CA GLY A 376 -20.22 8.06 -22.49
C GLY A 376 -19.24 6.90 -22.66
N GLY A 377 -18.15 6.88 -21.89
CA GLY A 377 -17.17 5.79 -21.87
C GLY A 377 -17.78 4.47 -21.40
N LEU A 378 -18.57 4.48 -20.33
CA LEU A 378 -19.28 3.30 -19.81
C LEU A 378 -20.24 2.72 -20.85
N LYS A 379 -21.08 3.55 -21.47
CA LYS A 379 -22.02 3.08 -22.52
C LYS A 379 -21.29 2.44 -23.72
N ARG A 380 -20.14 2.99 -24.10
CA ARG A 380 -19.33 2.46 -25.21
C ARG A 380 -18.67 1.15 -24.85
N LEU A 381 -18.12 1.05 -23.64
CA LEU A 381 -17.56 -0.21 -23.15
C LEU A 381 -18.65 -1.29 -23.07
N ASP A 382 -19.85 -0.95 -22.59
CA ASP A 382 -20.99 -1.85 -22.55
C ASP A 382 -21.36 -2.39 -23.93
N ALA A 383 -21.38 -1.52 -24.95
CA ALA A 383 -21.64 -1.92 -26.33
C ALA A 383 -20.55 -2.86 -26.88
N LEU A 384 -19.27 -2.59 -26.57
CA LEU A 384 -18.17 -3.45 -27.00
C LEU A 384 -18.23 -4.83 -26.34
N LEU A 385 -18.46 -4.88 -25.03
CA LEU A 385 -18.53 -6.14 -24.27
C LEU A 385 -19.78 -6.95 -24.63
N SER A 386 -20.90 -6.30 -24.92
CA SER A 386 -22.13 -7.00 -25.36
C SER A 386 -21.99 -7.69 -26.72
N GLY A 387 -21.00 -7.25 -27.52
CA GLY A 387 -20.66 -7.90 -28.79
C GLY A 387 -19.76 -9.13 -28.65
N LEU A 388 -19.21 -9.38 -27.45
CA LEU A 388 -18.33 -10.49 -27.16
C LEU A 388 -19.09 -11.69 -26.60
N LYS A 389 -18.60 -12.89 -26.89
CA LYS A 389 -19.06 -14.13 -26.24
C LYS A 389 -18.36 -14.33 -24.90
N PRO A 390 -19.00 -15.01 -23.93
CA PRO A 390 -18.35 -15.32 -22.65
C PRO A 390 -16.97 -15.97 -22.85
N GLY A 391 -15.94 -15.44 -22.17
CA GLY A 391 -14.56 -15.89 -22.29
C GLY A 391 -13.76 -15.28 -23.45
N GLU A 392 -14.37 -14.45 -24.31
CA GLU A 392 -13.62 -13.68 -25.30
C GLU A 392 -12.89 -12.48 -24.66
N VAL A 393 -11.85 -12.01 -25.34
CA VAL A 393 -10.98 -10.92 -24.90
C VAL A 393 -11.31 -9.67 -25.72
N LEU A 394 -11.50 -8.53 -25.04
CA LEU A 394 -11.65 -7.24 -25.71
C LEU A 394 -10.35 -6.89 -26.44
N PRO A 395 -10.37 -6.69 -27.78
CA PRO A 395 -9.16 -6.39 -28.52
C PRO A 395 -8.49 -5.10 -28.07
N GLY A 396 -7.16 -5.09 -28.05
CA GLY A 396 -6.38 -3.96 -27.53
C GLY A 396 -6.62 -2.65 -28.28
N TRP A 397 -6.85 -2.69 -29.59
CA TRP A 397 -7.20 -1.51 -30.39
C TRP A 397 -8.54 -0.88 -30.01
N ALA A 398 -9.50 -1.69 -29.54
CA ALA A 398 -10.81 -1.22 -29.08
C ALA A 398 -10.70 -0.56 -27.70
N ALA A 399 -9.94 -1.16 -26.79
CA ALA A 399 -9.58 -0.54 -25.51
C ALA A 399 -8.77 0.76 -25.74
N PHE A 400 -7.89 0.77 -26.74
CA PHE A 400 -7.12 1.95 -27.11
C PHE A 400 -8.00 3.08 -27.63
N ARG A 401 -9.03 2.77 -28.43
CA ARG A 401 -10.03 3.76 -28.86
C ARG A 401 -10.81 4.36 -27.68
N LEU A 402 -11.16 3.54 -26.68
CA LEU A 402 -11.76 4.02 -25.42
C LEU A 402 -10.88 5.05 -24.72
N TYR A 403 -9.59 4.74 -24.61
CA TYR A 403 -8.59 5.61 -24.01
C TYR A 403 -8.35 6.90 -24.81
N ASP A 404 -8.01 6.77 -26.09
CA ASP A 404 -7.55 7.87 -26.92
C ASP A 404 -8.69 8.82 -27.33
N THR A 405 -9.79 8.25 -27.84
CA THR A 405 -10.88 9.05 -28.40
C THR A 405 -11.86 9.54 -27.33
N TYR A 406 -12.10 8.72 -26.31
CA TYR A 406 -13.14 8.97 -25.31
C TYR A 406 -12.58 9.27 -23.91
N GLY A 407 -11.26 9.30 -23.74
CA GLY A 407 -10.60 9.60 -22.47
C GLY A 407 -10.85 8.56 -21.37
N PHE A 408 -11.34 7.37 -21.73
CA PHE A 408 -11.74 6.32 -20.79
C PHE A 408 -10.54 5.42 -20.45
N PRO A 409 -10.05 5.41 -19.20
CA PRO A 409 -8.80 4.73 -18.84
C PRO A 409 -8.79 3.24 -19.16
N LEU A 410 -7.65 2.72 -19.61
CA LEU A 410 -7.43 1.28 -19.77
C LEU A 410 -7.72 0.53 -18.46
N ASP A 411 -7.28 1.08 -17.34
CA ASP A 411 -7.42 0.44 -16.04
C ASP A 411 -8.89 0.19 -15.65
N LEU A 412 -9.76 1.17 -15.93
CA LEU A 412 -11.21 1.00 -15.71
C LEU A 412 -11.81 0.05 -16.73
N THR A 413 -11.31 0.06 -17.97
CA THR A 413 -11.72 -0.89 -19.01
C THR A 413 -11.44 -2.33 -18.58
N VAL A 414 -10.23 -2.61 -18.10
CA VAL A 414 -9.80 -3.92 -17.58
C VAL A 414 -10.66 -4.33 -16.39
N GLU A 415 -10.85 -3.43 -15.43
CA GLU A 415 -11.63 -3.74 -14.23
C GLU A 415 -13.10 -4.07 -14.55
N ILE A 416 -13.77 -3.25 -15.37
CA ILE A 416 -15.17 -3.46 -15.76
C ILE A 416 -15.33 -4.72 -16.61
N ALA A 417 -14.39 -4.98 -17.52
CA ALA A 417 -14.41 -6.19 -18.34
C ALA A 417 -14.29 -7.44 -17.47
N ALA A 418 -13.36 -7.45 -16.51
CA ALA A 418 -13.15 -8.57 -15.60
C ALA A 418 -14.39 -8.85 -14.72
N GLU A 419 -15.05 -7.81 -14.20
CA GLU A 419 -16.32 -7.95 -13.45
C GLU A 419 -17.43 -8.62 -14.26
N ARG A 420 -17.34 -8.58 -15.59
CA ARG A 420 -18.29 -9.20 -16.52
C ARG A 420 -17.79 -10.51 -17.13
N GLY A 421 -16.63 -11.01 -16.66
CA GLY A 421 -16.04 -12.26 -17.14
C GLY A 421 -15.33 -12.16 -18.49
N PHE A 422 -14.91 -10.95 -18.89
CA PHE A 422 -14.12 -10.73 -20.11
C PHE A 422 -12.68 -10.34 -19.78
N GLY A 423 -11.74 -10.79 -20.61
CA GLY A 423 -10.37 -10.28 -20.61
C GLY A 423 -10.23 -9.01 -21.45
N VAL A 424 -9.11 -8.31 -21.31
CA VAL A 424 -8.71 -7.21 -22.22
C VAL A 424 -7.29 -7.46 -22.70
N ASP A 425 -7.06 -7.33 -24.00
CA ASP A 425 -5.74 -7.46 -24.61
C ASP A 425 -4.91 -6.20 -24.34
N THR A 426 -4.20 -6.20 -23.21
CA THR A 426 -3.36 -5.09 -22.76
C THR A 426 -2.09 -4.95 -23.60
N GLU A 427 -1.56 -6.05 -24.15
CA GLU A 427 -0.42 -6.01 -25.06
C GLU A 427 -0.79 -5.34 -26.39
N GLY A 428 -1.95 -5.69 -26.96
CA GLY A 428 -2.47 -5.04 -28.17
C GLY A 428 -2.80 -3.56 -27.93
N PHE A 429 -3.25 -3.19 -26.73
CA PHE A 429 -3.43 -1.79 -26.36
C PHE A 429 -2.09 -1.03 -26.40
N GLN A 430 -1.05 -1.62 -25.80
CA GLN A 430 0.28 -1.03 -25.75
C GLN A 430 0.87 -0.85 -27.15
N LYS A 431 0.73 -1.86 -28.02
CA LYS A 431 1.09 -1.78 -29.45
C LYS A 431 0.36 -0.64 -30.15
N ALA A 432 -0.96 -0.51 -29.95
CA ALA A 432 -1.74 0.56 -30.56
C ALA A 432 -1.32 1.96 -30.07
N MET A 433 -0.92 2.08 -28.80
CA MET A 433 -0.36 3.31 -28.24
C MET A 433 1.00 3.66 -28.88
N GLU A 434 1.89 2.68 -29.03
CA GLU A 434 3.20 2.84 -29.66
C GLU A 434 3.05 3.28 -31.12
N GLU A 435 2.20 2.63 -31.90
CA GLU A 435 1.88 3.02 -33.27
C GLU A 435 1.36 4.46 -33.36
N GLN A 436 0.52 4.90 -32.42
CA GLN A 436 0.02 6.28 -32.41
C GLN A 436 1.14 7.29 -32.08
N GLN A 437 2.04 6.94 -31.15
CA GLN A 437 3.20 7.77 -30.83
C GLN A 437 4.14 7.89 -32.02
N GLU A 438 4.39 6.80 -32.75
CA GLU A 438 5.18 6.79 -33.98
C GLU A 438 4.55 7.65 -35.07
N ARG A 439 3.23 7.51 -35.30
CA ARG A 439 2.48 8.37 -36.24
C ARG A 439 2.59 9.84 -35.87
N SER A 440 2.47 10.17 -34.60
CA SER A 440 2.59 11.56 -34.10
C SER A 440 4.00 12.13 -34.30
N ARG A 441 5.05 11.32 -34.04
CA ARG A 441 6.45 11.71 -34.27
C ARG A 441 6.75 11.90 -35.75
N ALA A 442 6.26 11.01 -36.61
CA ALA A 442 6.42 11.12 -38.06
C ALA A 442 5.73 12.38 -38.61
N ALA A 443 4.52 12.69 -38.14
CA ALA A 443 3.80 13.91 -38.51
C ALA A 443 4.57 15.18 -38.11
N MET A 444 5.08 15.24 -36.87
CA MET A 444 5.91 16.36 -36.40
C MET A 444 7.24 16.52 -37.17
N ALA A 445 7.86 15.40 -37.58
CA ALA A 445 9.07 15.41 -38.40
C ALA A 445 8.80 15.92 -39.82
N PHE A 446 7.69 15.50 -40.42
CA PHE A 446 7.24 15.95 -41.74
C PHE A 446 6.89 17.44 -41.74
N GLU A 447 6.20 17.92 -40.70
CA GLU A 447 5.88 19.34 -40.55
C GLU A 447 7.15 20.19 -40.42
N ARG A 448 8.15 19.75 -39.64
CA ARG A 448 9.48 20.38 -39.56
C ARG A 448 10.23 20.40 -40.90
N GLU A 449 10.11 19.37 -41.73
CA GLU A 449 10.71 19.34 -43.06
C GLU A 449 10.03 20.32 -44.03
N ILE A 450 8.71 20.45 -43.97
CA ILE A 450 7.96 21.44 -44.76
C ILE A 450 8.38 22.86 -44.38
N PHE A 451 8.49 23.18 -43.09
CA PHE A 451 8.95 24.49 -42.63
C PHE A 451 10.42 24.77 -42.96
N LYS A 452 11.29 23.75 -43.07
CA LYS A 452 12.67 23.90 -43.55
C LYS A 452 12.81 24.11 -45.06
N LYS A 453 11.87 23.61 -45.87
CA LYS A 453 11.85 23.82 -47.33
C LYS A 453 11.17 25.13 -47.75
N SER A 454 10.47 25.79 -46.81
CA SER A 454 9.73 27.03 -47.03
C SER A 454 10.45 28.29 -46.50
N ALA A 455 11.66 28.12 -45.96
CA ALA A 455 12.60 29.17 -45.55
C ALA A 455 13.84 29.08 -46.43
#